data_AF-A0A3M1QP48-F1
#
_entry.id   AF-A0A3M1QP48-F1
#
_cell.length_a   1.000
_cell.length_b   1.000
_cell.length_c   1.000
_cell.angle_alpha   90.00
_cell.angle_beta   90.00
_cell.angle_gamma   90.00
#
_symmetry.space_group_name_H-M   'P 1'
#
loop_
_entity.id
_entity.type
_entity.pdbx_description
1 polymer ?
#
loop_
_entity_poly.entity_id
_entity_poly.type
_entity_poly.pdbx_seq_one_letter_code
_entity_poly.pdbx_strand_id
1 'polypeptide(L)'
;MLELNHSIYDLTQNLQGAIFRGAYTTLGDDAPPFLSQKYPLMQVRAGYAESCAWLMVQVAEFDPEPLTIERFRVRAVYSSENIARAMLELLMSEGWLNRIDDEYTFTDAGRAVMQEAVEWRISVLKDFVPIDTSEIERLDALQSRVLDASMQAGDPPGTWCLAHSRNRVIEDAPVMYRLLHHATDFNAFRDDSHMATYREHDIDGHTWEALAFVAD
;
A
#
# COMPACT_ATOMS: atom_id res chain seq x y z
N MET A 1 6.54 -17.79 26.67
CA MET A 1 6.03 -16.48 26.21
C MET A 1 6.79 -16.13 24.96
N LEU A 2 6.11 -15.88 23.84
CA LEU A 2 6.74 -15.28 22.67
C LEU A 2 6.99 -13.81 23.00
N GLU A 3 8.22 -13.34 22.76
CA GLU A 3 8.58 -11.94 22.94
C GLU A 3 7.98 -11.13 21.79
N LEU A 4 7.20 -10.08 22.10
CA LEU A 4 6.64 -9.19 21.09
C LEU A 4 7.78 -8.44 20.39
N ASN A 5 7.92 -8.65 19.09
CA ASN A 5 9.00 -8.08 18.29
C ASN A 5 8.43 -7.16 17.20
N HIS A 6 8.50 -5.85 17.43
CA HIS A 6 8.08 -4.83 16.47
C HIS A 6 9.19 -4.47 15.47
N SER A 7 10.41 -5.03 15.60
CA SER A 7 11.56 -4.63 14.79
C SER A 7 11.39 -4.92 13.30
N ILE A 8 10.63 -5.95 12.92
CA ILE A 8 10.32 -6.22 11.51
C ILE A 8 9.42 -5.12 10.93
N TYR A 9 8.42 -4.67 11.69
CA TYR A 9 7.54 -3.58 11.26
C TYR A 9 8.30 -2.26 11.17
N ASP A 10 9.10 -1.92 12.18
CA ASP A 10 9.94 -0.73 12.14
C ASP A 10 10.91 -0.77 10.96
N LEU A 11 11.48 -1.94 10.66
CA LEU A 11 12.34 -2.12 9.50
C LEU A 11 11.59 -1.80 8.20
N THR A 12 10.40 -2.35 7.97
CA THR A 12 9.66 -2.11 6.72
C THR A 12 9.22 -0.66 6.56
N GLN A 13 8.77 -0.02 7.64
CA GLN A 13 8.39 1.41 7.64
C GLN A 13 9.60 2.32 7.39
N ASN A 14 10.71 2.07 8.07
CA ASN A 14 11.92 2.86 7.90
C ASN A 14 12.57 2.65 6.53
N LEU A 15 12.50 1.42 5.99
CA LEU A 15 13.07 1.07 4.69
C LEU A 15 12.47 1.92 3.56
N GLN A 16 11.14 2.04 3.48
CA GLN A 16 10.49 2.82 2.42
C GLN A 16 10.92 4.29 2.44
N GLY A 17 10.89 4.91 3.63
CA GLY A 17 11.31 6.30 3.81
C GLY A 17 12.79 6.51 3.51
N ALA A 18 13.65 5.58 3.92
CA ALA A 18 15.09 5.64 3.66
C ALA A 18 15.41 5.50 2.16
N ILE A 19 14.75 4.58 1.45
CA ILE A 19 14.92 4.39 0.01
C ILE A 19 14.57 5.67 -0.75
N PHE A 20 13.38 6.25 -0.51
CA PHE A 20 13.00 7.48 -1.21
C PHE A 20 13.93 8.64 -0.87
N ARG A 21 14.20 8.90 0.42
CA ARG A 21 15.12 9.99 0.81
C ARG A 21 16.50 9.82 0.18
N GLY A 22 17.02 8.59 0.16
CA GLY A 22 18.31 8.28 -0.47
C GLY A 22 18.28 8.55 -1.97
N ALA A 23 17.30 8.00 -2.69
CA ALA A 23 17.17 8.17 -4.14
C ALA A 23 17.03 9.65 -4.53
N TYR A 24 16.25 10.43 -3.80
CA TYR A 24 16.14 11.88 -4.03
C TYR A 24 17.43 12.63 -3.78
N THR A 25 18.17 12.25 -2.73
CA THR A 25 19.46 12.87 -2.43
C THR A 25 20.46 12.60 -3.55
N THR A 26 20.43 11.40 -4.15
CA THR A 26 21.28 11.04 -5.28
C THR A 26 20.91 11.78 -6.57
N LEU A 27 19.62 11.97 -6.84
CA LEU A 27 19.16 12.64 -8.05
C LEU A 27 19.35 14.17 -8.02
N GLY A 28 19.26 14.79 -6.84
CA GLY A 28 19.41 16.24 -6.71
C GLY A 28 18.43 17.02 -7.59
N ASP A 29 18.94 17.98 -8.36
CA ASP A 29 18.14 18.81 -9.27
C ASP A 29 17.62 18.04 -10.50
N ASP A 30 18.18 16.86 -10.79
CA ASP A 30 17.75 15.99 -11.90
C ASP A 30 16.53 15.11 -11.50
N ALA A 31 16.04 15.23 -10.26
CA ALA A 31 14.90 14.46 -9.80
C ALA A 31 13.65 14.80 -10.63
N PRO A 32 12.96 13.79 -11.22
CA PRO A 32 11.73 14.06 -11.96
C PRO A 32 10.68 14.66 -11.03
N PRO A 33 9.83 15.58 -11.54
CA PRO A 33 8.79 16.21 -10.74
C PRO A 33 7.90 15.14 -10.08
N PHE A 34 7.56 15.34 -8.81
CA PHE A 34 6.65 14.42 -8.12
C PHE A 34 5.31 14.40 -8.86
N LEU A 35 4.66 13.25 -8.97
CA LEU A 35 3.34 13.12 -9.63
C LEU A 35 2.31 14.12 -9.10
N SER A 36 2.43 14.51 -7.85
CA SER A 36 1.58 15.50 -7.20
C SER A 36 1.70 16.91 -7.75
N GLN A 37 2.85 17.24 -8.35
CA GLN A 37 3.03 18.50 -9.06
C GLN A 37 2.23 18.49 -10.37
N LYS A 38 2.11 17.32 -11.01
CA LYS A 38 1.30 17.13 -12.22
C LYS A 38 -0.19 16.96 -11.91
N TYR A 39 -0.50 16.29 -10.80
CA TYR A 39 -1.85 15.92 -10.37
C TYR A 39 -2.13 16.49 -8.97
N PRO A 40 -2.58 17.76 -8.87
CA PRO A 40 -2.81 18.42 -7.59
C PRO A 40 -3.78 17.67 -6.68
N LEU A 41 -4.74 16.93 -7.25
CA LEU A 41 -5.67 16.12 -6.47
C LEU A 41 -4.94 15.08 -5.59
N MET A 42 -3.78 14.58 -6.00
CA MET A 42 -2.96 13.66 -5.21
C MET A 42 -2.37 14.31 -3.94
N GLN A 43 -2.46 15.63 -3.79
CA GLN A 43 -2.07 16.34 -2.57
C GLN A 43 -3.20 16.48 -1.56
N VAL A 44 -4.44 16.20 -1.94
CA VAL A 44 -5.56 16.25 -0.99
C VAL A 44 -5.32 15.21 0.09
N ARG A 45 -5.10 15.71 1.31
CA ARG A 45 -4.72 14.95 2.51
C ARG A 45 -3.44 14.13 2.36
N ALA A 46 -2.47 14.57 1.54
CA ALA A 46 -1.19 13.87 1.43
C ALA A 46 -0.55 13.62 2.80
N GLY A 47 0.01 12.41 2.98
CA GLY A 47 0.57 11.95 4.25
C GLY A 47 -0.43 11.29 5.20
N TYR A 48 -1.73 11.33 4.91
CA TYR A 48 -2.75 10.60 5.65
C TYR A 48 -3.17 9.33 4.89
N ALA A 49 -3.63 8.32 5.65
CA ALA A 49 -4.21 7.11 5.06
C ALA A 49 -5.36 7.48 4.13
N GLU A 50 -6.30 8.33 4.54
CA GLU A 50 -7.43 8.73 3.68
C GLU A 50 -7.05 9.90 2.75
N SER A 51 -6.05 9.70 1.89
CA SER A 51 -5.66 10.63 0.84
C SER A 51 -6.09 10.12 -0.53
N CYS A 52 -6.27 11.04 -1.49
CA CYS A 52 -6.57 10.66 -2.88
C CYS A 52 -5.49 9.73 -3.46
N ALA A 53 -4.22 10.03 -3.20
CA ALA A 53 -3.10 9.21 -3.67
C ALA A 53 -3.14 7.79 -3.10
N TRP A 54 -3.50 7.64 -1.83
CA TRP A 54 -3.58 6.32 -1.22
C TRP A 54 -4.82 5.55 -1.65
N LEU A 55 -5.99 6.20 -1.83
CA LEU A 55 -7.15 5.51 -2.39
C LEU A 55 -6.96 5.07 -3.84
N MET A 56 -6.19 5.80 -4.65
CA MET A 56 -5.77 5.30 -5.97
C MET A 56 -4.95 4.01 -5.87
N VAL A 57 -4.08 3.88 -4.85
CA VAL A 57 -3.38 2.62 -4.58
C VAL A 57 -4.37 1.53 -4.19
N GLN A 58 -5.36 1.84 -3.34
CA GLN A 58 -6.38 0.85 -2.96
C GLN A 58 -7.20 0.38 -4.16
N VAL A 59 -7.66 1.28 -5.05
CA VAL A 59 -8.36 0.86 -6.27
C VAL A 59 -7.48 -0.06 -7.12
N ALA A 60 -6.18 0.21 -7.22
CA ALA A 60 -5.24 -0.64 -7.95
C ALA A 60 -4.97 -2.01 -7.32
N GLU A 61 -5.25 -2.19 -6.04
CA GLU A 61 -5.14 -3.49 -5.38
C GLU A 61 -6.38 -4.36 -5.61
N PHE A 62 -7.53 -3.74 -5.90
CA PHE A 62 -8.76 -4.47 -6.22
C PHE A 62 -8.94 -4.72 -7.70
N ASP A 63 -8.31 -3.90 -8.56
CA ASP A 63 -8.41 -4.05 -10.00
C ASP A 63 -8.04 -5.47 -10.50
N PRO A 64 -8.85 -6.11 -11.37
CA PRO A 64 -10.00 -5.57 -12.13
C PRO A 64 -11.35 -5.56 -11.39
N GLU A 65 -11.40 -6.03 -10.15
CA GLU A 65 -12.61 -5.97 -9.33
C GLU A 65 -12.86 -4.54 -8.84
N PRO A 66 -14.14 -4.16 -8.60
CA PRO A 66 -14.45 -2.86 -8.04
C PRO A 66 -14.01 -2.74 -6.58
N LEU A 67 -13.49 -1.57 -6.22
CA LEU A 67 -13.38 -1.15 -4.83
C LEU A 67 -14.75 -0.69 -4.35
N THR A 68 -15.19 -1.15 -3.19
CA THR A 68 -16.32 -0.57 -2.44
C THR A 68 -15.81 0.03 -1.14
N ILE A 69 -16.57 0.94 -0.53
CA ILE A 69 -16.25 1.46 0.80
C ILE A 69 -16.17 0.33 1.84
N GLU A 70 -17.06 -0.65 1.74
CA GLU A 70 -17.06 -1.82 2.61
C GLU A 70 -15.75 -2.60 2.51
N ARG A 71 -15.35 -2.99 1.28
CA ARG A 71 -14.08 -3.69 1.03
C ARG A 71 -12.88 -2.87 1.49
N PHE A 72 -12.90 -1.58 1.21
CA PHE A 72 -11.86 -0.65 1.64
C PHE A 72 -11.70 -0.64 3.18
N ARG A 73 -12.81 -0.58 3.93
CA ARG A 73 -12.81 -0.53 5.40
C ARG A 73 -12.45 -1.86 6.06
N VAL A 74 -12.52 -2.99 5.35
CA VAL A 74 -11.97 -4.27 5.83
C VAL A 74 -10.48 -4.13 6.12
N ARG A 75 -9.72 -3.51 5.22
CA ARG A 75 -8.28 -3.26 5.39
C ARG A 75 -8.02 -2.00 6.22
N ALA A 76 -8.74 -0.93 5.93
CA ALA A 76 -8.56 0.36 6.55
C ALA A 76 -9.52 0.57 7.71
N VAL A 77 -9.39 -0.25 8.76
CA VAL A 77 -10.35 -0.30 9.88
C VAL A 77 -10.59 1.05 10.57
N TYR A 78 -9.59 1.94 10.55
CA TYR A 78 -9.64 3.29 11.14
C TYR A 78 -10.19 4.37 10.22
N SER A 79 -10.46 4.03 8.96
CA SER A 79 -10.89 5.02 7.98
C SER A 79 -12.33 5.43 8.19
N SER A 80 -12.58 6.73 8.05
CA SER A 80 -13.92 7.30 7.99
C SER A 80 -14.53 7.00 6.64
N GLU A 81 -15.68 6.31 6.66
CA GLU A 81 -16.49 6.06 5.47
C GLU A 81 -16.77 7.33 4.67
N ASN A 82 -17.17 8.42 5.34
CA ASN A 82 -17.52 9.66 4.66
C ASN A 82 -16.31 10.32 4.01
N ILE A 83 -15.14 10.27 4.66
CA ILE A 83 -13.90 10.82 4.09
C ILE A 83 -13.46 9.97 2.89
N ALA A 84 -13.43 8.64 3.04
CA ALA A 84 -13.07 7.73 1.96
C ALA A 84 -13.98 7.91 0.74
N ARG A 85 -15.30 7.99 0.96
CA ARG A 85 -16.28 8.25 -0.09
C ARG A 85 -16.03 9.60 -0.76
N ALA A 86 -15.83 10.67 0.01
CA ALA A 86 -15.54 11.99 -0.55
C ALA A 86 -14.27 11.98 -1.42
N MET A 87 -13.21 11.29 -1.00
CA MET A 87 -11.99 11.16 -1.79
C MET A 87 -12.20 10.36 -3.08
N LEU A 88 -12.97 9.26 -3.05
CA LEU A 88 -13.33 8.51 -4.26
C LEU A 88 -14.18 9.33 -5.22
N GLU A 89 -15.14 10.12 -4.72
CA GLU A 89 -15.93 11.02 -5.56
C GLU A 89 -15.07 12.12 -6.21
N LEU A 90 -14.04 12.62 -5.52
CA LEU A 90 -13.08 13.54 -6.13
C LEU A 90 -12.30 12.87 -7.27
N LEU A 91 -11.80 11.65 -7.07
CA LEU A 91 -11.09 10.88 -8.09
C LEU A 91 -11.99 10.56 -9.30
N MET A 92 -13.28 10.28 -9.05
CA MET A 92 -14.29 10.13 -10.10
C MET A 92 -14.53 11.45 -10.85
N SER A 93 -14.57 12.60 -10.16
CA SER A 93 -14.78 13.91 -10.79
C SER A 93 -13.63 14.32 -11.72
N GLU A 94 -12.41 13.83 -11.48
CA GLU A 94 -11.25 13.95 -12.39
C GLU A 94 -11.31 12.95 -13.57
N GLY A 95 -12.35 12.11 -13.64
CA GLY A 95 -12.51 11.10 -14.67
C GLY A 95 -11.55 9.92 -14.54
N TRP A 96 -10.90 9.73 -13.39
CA TRP A 96 -9.97 8.61 -13.17
C TRP A 96 -10.68 7.34 -12.70
N LEU A 97 -11.84 7.49 -12.07
CA LEU A 97 -12.69 6.38 -11.66
C LEU A 97 -14.05 6.45 -12.35
N ASN A 98 -14.61 5.28 -12.66
CA ASN A 98 -16.03 5.10 -12.92
C ASN A 98 -16.70 4.63 -11.64
N ARG A 99 -17.95 5.05 -11.44
CA ARG A 99 -18.82 4.53 -10.38
C ARG A 99 -20.10 3.96 -10.94
N ILE A 100 -20.43 2.74 -10.54
CA ILE A 100 -21.75 2.13 -10.71
C ILE A 100 -22.24 1.78 -9.32
N ASP A 101 -23.33 2.38 -8.88
CA ASP A 101 -23.80 2.28 -7.48
C ASP A 101 -22.69 2.64 -6.46
N ASP A 102 -22.24 1.70 -5.64
CA ASP A 102 -21.16 1.89 -4.65
C ASP A 102 -19.83 1.25 -5.08
N GLU A 103 -19.72 0.85 -6.35
CA GLU A 103 -18.55 0.18 -6.93
C GLU A 103 -17.71 1.15 -7.75
N TYR A 104 -16.43 1.29 -7.37
CA TYR A 104 -15.46 2.16 -8.02
C TYR A 104 -14.45 1.33 -8.81
N THR A 105 -14.29 1.62 -10.09
CA THR A 105 -13.32 0.97 -10.99
C THR A 105 -12.49 2.02 -11.70
N PHE A 106 -11.29 1.65 -12.16
CA PHE A 106 -10.51 2.57 -12.98
C PHE A 106 -11.16 2.81 -14.35
N THR A 107 -11.09 4.06 -14.80
CA THR A 107 -11.14 4.40 -16.22
C THR A 107 -9.77 4.16 -16.87
N ASP A 108 -9.70 4.18 -18.21
CA ASP A 108 -8.41 4.16 -18.90
C ASP A 108 -7.49 5.33 -18.49
N ALA A 109 -8.07 6.50 -18.22
CA ALA A 109 -7.33 7.66 -17.73
C ALA A 109 -6.77 7.42 -16.31
N GLY A 110 -7.55 6.81 -15.42
CA GLY A 110 -7.08 6.45 -14.08
C GLY A 110 -5.96 5.40 -14.10
N ARG A 111 -6.08 4.39 -14.97
CA ARG A 111 -5.00 3.41 -15.21
C ARG A 111 -3.73 4.09 -15.70
N ALA A 112 -3.85 5.03 -16.65
CA ALA A 112 -2.70 5.77 -17.16
C ALA A 112 -2.00 6.58 -16.06
N VAL A 113 -2.76 7.22 -15.16
CA VAL A 113 -2.20 7.93 -14.00
C VAL A 113 -1.44 6.98 -13.06
N MET A 114 -1.98 5.79 -12.79
CA MET A 114 -1.28 4.78 -11.97
C MET A 114 -0.05 4.21 -12.65
N GLN A 115 -0.12 3.97 -13.96
CA GLN A 115 1.00 3.49 -14.76
C GLN A 115 2.13 4.52 -14.76
N GLU A 116 1.81 5.80 -14.99
CA GLU A 116 2.79 6.88 -14.89
C GLU A 116 3.40 6.95 -13.48
N ALA A 117 2.60 6.71 -12.44
CA ALA A 117 3.11 6.68 -11.07
C ALA A 117 4.13 5.58 -10.83
N VAL A 118 3.88 4.40 -11.41
CA VAL A 118 4.79 3.26 -11.38
C VAL A 118 6.07 3.56 -12.16
N GLU A 119 5.95 4.04 -13.40
CA GLU A 119 7.07 4.38 -14.27
C GLU A 119 7.96 5.46 -13.64
N TRP A 120 7.33 6.47 -13.03
CA TRP A 120 8.02 7.49 -12.29
C TRP A 120 8.82 6.90 -11.13
N ARG A 121 8.23 6.03 -10.29
CA ARG A 121 8.96 5.36 -9.20
C ARG A 121 10.12 4.51 -9.72
N ILE A 122 9.90 3.75 -10.80
CA ILE A 122 10.95 2.95 -11.43
C ILE A 122 12.09 3.85 -11.91
N SER A 123 11.80 4.97 -12.56
CA SER A 123 12.82 5.89 -13.06
C SER A 123 13.66 6.52 -11.94
N VAL A 124 13.06 6.80 -10.79
CA VAL A 124 13.75 7.31 -9.60
C VAL A 124 14.64 6.24 -8.95
N LEU A 125 14.21 4.98 -8.97
CA LEU A 125 14.85 3.91 -8.20
C LEU A 125 15.84 3.04 -8.99
N LYS A 126 15.74 2.99 -10.33
CA LYS A 126 16.49 2.03 -11.17
C LYS A 126 18.01 2.14 -11.01
N ASP A 127 18.52 3.35 -10.79
CA ASP A 127 19.97 3.62 -10.70
C ASP A 127 20.41 3.90 -9.24
N PHE A 128 19.48 3.80 -8.28
CA PHE A 128 19.78 4.04 -6.87
C PHE A 128 20.34 2.77 -6.22
N VAL A 129 21.64 2.76 -5.92
CA VAL A 129 22.35 1.61 -5.35
C VAL A 129 23.05 2.04 -4.04
N PRO A 130 22.35 1.99 -2.88
CA PRO A 130 22.89 2.53 -1.62
C PRO A 130 23.90 1.63 -0.90
N ILE A 131 23.91 0.34 -1.24
CA ILE A 131 24.80 -0.70 -0.69
C ILE A 131 25.21 -1.65 -1.82
N ASP A 132 26.04 -2.65 -1.55
CA ASP A 132 26.46 -3.61 -2.56
C ASP A 132 25.27 -4.32 -3.20
N THR A 133 25.25 -4.45 -4.53
CA THR A 133 24.14 -5.06 -5.27
C THR A 133 23.81 -6.46 -4.77
N SER A 134 24.81 -7.26 -4.39
CA SER A 134 24.59 -8.61 -3.85
C SER A 134 23.88 -8.59 -2.49
N GLU A 135 24.06 -7.54 -1.69
CA GLU A 135 23.34 -7.36 -0.43
C GLU A 135 21.87 -6.95 -0.67
N ILE A 136 21.63 -6.10 -1.68
CA ILE A 136 20.27 -5.71 -2.11
C ILE A 136 19.50 -6.94 -2.61
N GLU A 137 20.12 -7.73 -3.48
CA GLU A 137 19.53 -8.98 -4.01
C GLU A 137 19.29 -10.01 -2.91
N ARG A 138 20.21 -10.12 -1.94
CA ARG A 138 20.02 -10.98 -0.77
C ARG A 138 18.83 -10.52 0.07
N LEU A 139 18.67 -9.22 0.29
CA LEU A 139 17.54 -8.66 1.04
C LEU A 139 16.21 -8.93 0.32
N ASP A 140 16.16 -8.73 -1.00
CA ASP A 140 15.01 -9.02 -1.86
C ASP A 140 14.61 -10.50 -1.74
N ALA A 141 15.57 -11.41 -1.90
CA ALA A 141 15.34 -12.85 -1.77
C ALA A 141 14.85 -13.25 -0.36
N LEU A 142 15.37 -12.63 0.70
CA LEU A 142 14.92 -12.91 2.07
C LEU A 142 13.50 -12.41 2.32
N GLN A 143 13.17 -11.19 1.87
CA GLN A 143 11.82 -10.64 2.02
C GLN A 143 10.80 -11.44 1.23
N SER A 144 11.12 -11.79 -0.02
CA SER A 144 10.29 -12.64 -0.88
C SER A 144 9.96 -13.98 -0.20
N ARG A 145 10.96 -14.66 0.37
CA ARG A 145 10.74 -15.92 1.11
C ARG A 145 9.79 -15.77 2.30
N VAL A 146 9.84 -14.65 3.02
CA VAL A 146 8.91 -14.41 4.13
C VAL A 146 7.50 -14.17 3.60
N LEU A 147 7.34 -13.39 2.53
CA LEU A 147 6.04 -13.13 1.92
C LEU A 147 5.42 -14.40 1.32
N ASP A 148 6.22 -15.27 0.69
CA ASP A 148 5.76 -16.56 0.18
C ASP A 148 5.30 -17.48 1.31
N ALA A 149 6.02 -17.48 2.44
CA ALA A 149 5.61 -18.21 3.64
C ALA A 149 4.33 -17.61 4.25
N SER A 150 4.18 -16.28 4.27
CA SER A 150 2.97 -15.59 4.71
C SER A 150 1.77 -15.92 3.82
N MET A 151 1.94 -16.03 2.50
CA MET A 151 0.89 -16.47 1.57
C MET A 151 0.43 -17.92 1.81
N GLN A 152 1.26 -18.72 2.49
CA GLN A 152 0.96 -20.11 2.84
C GLN A 152 0.60 -20.28 4.32
N ALA A 153 0.64 -19.19 5.11
CA ALA A 153 0.14 -19.20 6.47
C ALA A 153 -1.38 -19.40 6.40
N GLY A 154 -1.89 -20.46 7.02
CA GLY A 154 -3.32 -20.74 7.02
C GLY A 154 -4.15 -19.65 7.67
N ASP A 155 -5.41 -19.97 7.96
CA ASP A 155 -6.33 -19.08 8.67
C ASP A 155 -6.42 -19.50 10.15
N PRO A 156 -6.16 -18.62 11.14
CA PRO A 156 -5.72 -17.21 11.02
C PRO A 156 -4.22 -17.02 10.72
N PRO A 157 -3.81 -15.91 10.06
CA PRO A 157 -4.63 -14.72 9.80
C PRO A 157 -5.35 -14.68 8.44
N GLY A 158 -5.10 -15.67 7.58
CA GLY A 158 -5.47 -15.59 6.17
C GLY A 158 -4.59 -14.59 5.42
N THR A 159 -4.91 -14.35 4.14
CA THR A 159 -4.03 -13.60 3.22
C THR A 159 -4.81 -12.64 2.34
N TRP A 160 -5.98 -12.16 2.79
CA TRP A 160 -6.88 -11.42 1.92
C TRP A 160 -6.28 -10.07 1.52
N CYS A 161 -5.77 -9.28 2.48
CA CYS A 161 -5.09 -8.02 2.19
C CYS A 161 -3.81 -8.25 1.38
N LEU A 162 -3.00 -9.24 1.77
CA LEU A 162 -1.75 -9.56 1.06
C LEU A 162 -2.02 -9.97 -0.39
N ALA A 163 -3.03 -10.79 -0.65
CA ALA A 163 -3.40 -11.21 -2.00
C ALA A 163 -3.78 -10.01 -2.89
N HIS A 164 -4.56 -9.06 -2.37
CA HIS A 164 -4.91 -7.84 -3.10
C HIS A 164 -3.71 -6.92 -3.33
N SER A 165 -2.82 -6.76 -2.33
CA SER A 165 -1.58 -5.98 -2.50
C SER A 165 -0.75 -6.49 -3.69
N ARG A 166 -0.69 -7.81 -3.84
CA ARG A 166 0.07 -8.49 -4.89
C ARG A 166 -0.50 -8.34 -6.31
N ASN A 167 -1.73 -7.85 -6.48
CA ASN A 167 -2.26 -7.50 -7.81
C ASN A 167 -1.45 -6.40 -8.50
N ARG A 168 -0.65 -5.64 -7.73
CA ARG A 168 0.23 -4.58 -8.24
C ARG A 168 1.68 -5.04 -8.48
N VAL A 169 1.98 -6.34 -8.39
CA VAL A 169 3.33 -6.87 -8.65
C VAL A 169 3.71 -6.69 -10.11
N ILE A 170 4.98 -6.34 -10.35
CA ILE A 170 5.58 -6.24 -11.69
C ILE A 170 6.74 -7.22 -11.72
N GLU A 171 6.64 -8.26 -12.56
CA GLU A 171 7.55 -9.40 -12.59
C GLU A 171 9.01 -8.99 -12.82
N ASP A 172 9.26 -8.09 -13.77
CA ASP A 172 10.60 -7.64 -14.16
C ASP A 172 11.01 -6.27 -13.58
N ALA A 173 10.39 -5.85 -12.48
CA ALA A 173 10.74 -4.57 -11.87
C ALA A 173 12.18 -4.56 -11.31
N PRO A 174 12.89 -3.41 -11.33
CA PRO A 174 14.20 -3.28 -10.70
C PRO A 174 14.16 -3.67 -9.22
N VAL A 175 15.25 -4.25 -8.70
CA VAL A 175 15.30 -4.81 -7.33
C VAL A 175 14.92 -3.79 -6.26
N MET A 176 15.31 -2.52 -6.41
CA MET A 176 14.92 -1.46 -5.47
C MET A 176 13.41 -1.18 -5.46
N TYR A 177 12.75 -1.30 -6.61
CA TYR A 177 11.30 -1.19 -6.69
C TYR A 177 10.62 -2.39 -6.04
N ARG A 178 11.13 -3.61 -6.25
CA ARG A 178 10.60 -4.82 -5.60
C ARG A 178 10.72 -4.75 -4.08
N LEU A 179 11.85 -4.29 -3.55
CA LEU A 179 12.01 -4.05 -2.11
C LEU A 179 10.99 -3.05 -1.55
N LEU A 180 10.70 -1.97 -2.29
CA LEU A 180 9.66 -1.02 -1.89
C LEU A 180 8.28 -1.70 -1.86
N HIS A 181 7.99 -2.52 -2.87
CA HIS A 181 6.74 -3.26 -2.98
C HIS A 181 6.59 -4.31 -1.86
N HIS A 182 7.66 -5.04 -1.52
CA HIS A 182 7.67 -5.96 -0.40
C HIS A 182 7.32 -5.28 0.92
N ALA A 183 7.80 -4.06 1.15
CA ALA A 183 7.40 -3.30 2.32
C ALA A 183 5.88 -2.94 2.32
N THR A 184 5.26 -2.74 1.15
CA THR A 184 3.79 -2.60 1.07
C THR A 184 3.05 -3.92 1.34
N ASP A 185 3.60 -5.04 0.87
CA ASP A 185 3.05 -6.38 1.12
C ASP A 185 3.13 -6.78 2.59
N PHE A 186 4.23 -6.46 3.28
CA PHE A 186 4.32 -6.66 4.72
C PHE A 186 3.26 -5.87 5.49
N ASN A 187 2.94 -4.65 5.07
CA ASN A 187 1.84 -3.90 5.67
C ASN A 187 0.48 -4.55 5.40
N ALA A 188 0.27 -5.09 4.19
CA ALA A 188 -0.95 -5.82 3.89
C ALA A 188 -1.09 -7.09 4.74
N PHE A 189 -0.02 -7.86 4.93
CA PHE A 189 -0.05 -9.05 5.81
C PHE A 189 -0.21 -8.68 7.30
N ARG A 190 0.31 -7.52 7.72
CA ARG A 190 0.03 -6.96 9.04
C ARG A 190 -1.46 -6.67 9.20
N ASP A 191 -2.10 -6.10 8.16
CA ASP A 191 -3.54 -5.84 8.18
C ASP A 191 -4.31 -7.16 8.31
N ASP A 192 -3.95 -8.21 7.54
CA ASP A 192 -4.53 -9.56 7.72
C ASP A 192 -4.38 -10.07 9.17
N SER A 193 -3.18 -9.92 9.73
CA SER A 193 -2.88 -10.33 11.12
C SER A 193 -3.71 -9.56 12.15
N HIS A 194 -3.90 -8.27 11.94
CA HIS A 194 -4.73 -7.43 12.80
C HIS A 194 -6.20 -7.81 12.67
N MET A 195 -6.68 -8.03 11.45
CA MET A 195 -8.05 -8.46 11.17
C MET A 195 -8.42 -9.79 11.83
N ALA A 196 -7.46 -10.71 11.90
CA ALA A 196 -7.66 -12.00 12.57
C ALA A 196 -7.95 -11.88 14.08
N THR A 197 -7.57 -10.77 14.73
CA THR A 197 -7.76 -10.60 16.18
C THR A 197 -9.21 -10.37 16.59
N TYR A 198 -10.05 -9.86 15.68
CA TYR A 198 -11.44 -9.48 16.00
C TYR A 198 -12.49 -10.19 15.15
N ARG A 199 -12.12 -10.73 13.99
CA ARG A 199 -13.06 -11.39 13.06
C ARG A 199 -13.83 -12.55 13.69
N GLU A 200 -13.20 -13.33 14.57
CA GLU A 200 -13.85 -14.46 15.26
C GLU A 200 -14.92 -14.01 16.27
N HIS A 201 -14.95 -12.72 16.63
CA HIS A 201 -15.85 -12.17 17.64
C HIS A 201 -17.09 -11.50 17.07
N ASP A 202 -17.24 -11.45 15.73
CA ASP A 202 -18.32 -10.71 15.05
C ASP A 202 -18.38 -9.22 15.48
N ILE A 203 -17.20 -8.65 15.73
CA ILE A 203 -17.00 -7.24 16.08
C ILE A 203 -16.34 -6.56 14.89
N ASP A 204 -16.80 -5.37 14.54
CA ASP A 204 -16.13 -4.56 13.52
C ASP A 204 -14.76 -4.05 14.01
N GLY A 205 -13.82 -3.83 13.09
CA GLY A 205 -12.44 -3.48 13.48
C GLY A 205 -12.32 -2.16 14.27
N HIS A 206 -13.19 -1.19 14.00
CA HIS A 206 -13.15 0.10 14.71
C HIS A 206 -13.69 0.00 16.14
N THR A 207 -14.68 -0.85 16.39
CA THR A 207 -15.20 -1.17 17.72
C THR A 207 -14.19 -1.98 18.51
N TRP A 208 -13.52 -2.96 17.88
CA TRP A 208 -12.43 -3.69 18.51
C TRP A 208 -11.34 -2.76 19.02
N GLU A 209 -10.91 -1.79 18.22
CA GLU A 209 -9.86 -0.89 18.65
C GLU A 209 -10.30 0.10 19.72
N ALA A 210 -11.54 0.60 19.63
CA ALA A 210 -12.11 1.41 20.72
C ALA A 210 -12.11 0.65 22.05
N LEU A 211 -12.31 -0.68 22.02
CA LEU A 211 -12.23 -1.55 23.18
C LEU A 211 -10.79 -1.70 23.68
N ALA A 212 -9.81 -1.87 22.79
CA ALA A 212 -8.39 -1.93 23.16
C ALA A 212 -7.93 -0.67 23.92
N PHE A 213 -8.39 0.52 23.51
CA PHE A 213 -8.06 1.78 24.18
C PHE A 213 -8.65 1.96 25.59
N VAL A 214 -9.68 1.20 25.97
CA VAL A 214 -10.29 1.28 27.31
C VAL A 214 -9.95 0.09 28.20
N ALA A 215 -9.36 -0.97 27.63
CA ALA A 215 -8.97 -2.18 28.34
C ALA A 215 -7.52 -2.18 28.84
N ASP A 216 -6.69 -1.27 28.31
CA ASP A 216 -5.36 -0.91 28.83
C ASP A 216 -5.42 0.04 30.03
#